data_AF-A0A3G6IYD0-F1
#
_entry.id   AF-A0A3G6IYD0-F1
#
_cell.length_a   1.000
_cell.length_b   1.000
_cell.length_c   1.000
_cell.angle_alpha   90.00
_cell.angle_beta   90.00
_cell.angle_gamma   90.00
#
_symmetry.space_group_name_H-M   'P 1'
#
loop_
_entity.id
_entity.type
_entity.pdbx_description
1 polymer ?
#
loop_
_entity_poly.entity_id
_entity_poly.type
_entity_poly.pdbx_seq_one_letter_code
_entity_poly.pdbx_strand_id
1 'polypeptide(L)'
;MLNSRTNVRQTHSRCWGTPKLLPQVLAFEAMNSYTNMRSHTTPIPTPPVVRFGSSALIGTGVAMLTTGLPRGVQVIAMVIFVGVGIMLIFSHPYRREIRAFLEARNLHYTPKFTQILPLFMVWLALMLAPILAPLPIIGSIGCGLVIFGWMYLVFPHVDGTRALAFAEKQKP
;
A
#
# COMPACT_ATOMS: atom_id res chain seq x y z
N MET A 1 17.03 0.33 -58.12
CA MET A 1 15.81 0.78 -57.43
C MET A 1 16.17 1.17 -56.01
N LEU A 2 16.38 2.47 -55.76
CA LEU A 2 16.68 3.05 -54.45
C LEU A 2 15.37 3.19 -53.65
N ASN A 3 15.34 2.78 -52.39
CA ASN A 3 14.31 3.24 -51.45
C ASN A 3 14.95 4.08 -50.36
N SER A 4 14.45 5.31 -50.25
CA SER A 4 15.08 6.46 -49.63
C SER A 4 14.84 6.51 -48.12
N ARG A 5 15.89 6.91 -47.40
CA ARG A 5 15.81 7.51 -46.07
C ARG A 5 14.88 8.74 -46.12
N THR A 6 14.05 8.94 -45.09
CA THR A 6 14.06 10.14 -44.23
C THR A 6 13.05 10.02 -43.08
N ASN A 7 13.63 9.80 -41.90
CA ASN A 7 13.08 10.24 -40.62
C ASN A 7 13.06 11.79 -40.59
N VAL A 8 12.33 12.35 -39.61
CA VAL A 8 12.20 13.76 -39.24
C VAL A 8 10.99 14.49 -39.82
N ARG A 9 9.92 14.53 -39.02
CA ARG A 9 9.31 15.82 -38.65
C ARG A 9 8.64 15.78 -37.28
N GLN A 10 9.48 16.06 -36.27
CA GLN A 10 9.07 16.75 -35.06
C GLN A 10 8.63 18.17 -35.48
N THR A 11 7.35 18.50 -35.34
CA THR A 11 6.85 19.88 -35.35
C THR A 11 5.68 19.92 -34.36
N HIS A 12 5.91 20.56 -33.21
CA HIS A 12 5.25 21.83 -32.82
C HIS A 12 3.72 21.72 -32.84
N SER A 13 3.00 21.89 -31.73
CA SER A 13 2.97 23.13 -30.97
C SER A 13 2.10 22.98 -29.72
N ARG A 14 2.46 23.70 -28.65
CA ARG A 14 1.55 24.03 -27.54
C ARG A 14 0.33 24.75 -28.12
N CYS A 15 -0.85 24.16 -27.99
CA CYS A 15 -2.11 24.89 -27.96
C CYS A 15 -2.82 24.54 -26.66
N TRP A 16 -2.85 25.51 -25.73
CA TRP A 16 -3.69 25.49 -24.56
C TRP A 16 -5.14 25.61 -25.01
N GLY A 17 -5.82 24.47 -25.11
CA GLY A 17 -7.27 24.38 -25.14
C GLY A 17 -7.61 23.15 -24.35
N THR A 18 -8.26 23.29 -23.20
CA THR A 18 -8.79 22.16 -22.43
C THR A 18 -9.63 21.31 -23.37
N PRO A 19 -9.18 20.10 -23.79
CA PRO A 19 -10.04 19.26 -24.57
C PRO A 19 -11.15 18.83 -23.61
N LYS A 20 -12.40 19.19 -23.92
CA LYS A 20 -13.55 18.42 -23.44
C LYS A 20 -13.35 17.02 -24.04
N LEU A 21 -12.60 16.19 -23.32
CA LEU A 21 -12.43 14.78 -23.62
C LEU A 21 -13.84 14.20 -23.67
N LEU A 22 -14.26 13.80 -24.88
CA LEU A 22 -15.51 13.09 -25.07
C LEU A 22 -15.51 11.89 -24.10
N PRO A 23 -16.65 11.55 -23.47
CA PRO A 23 -16.73 10.49 -22.47
C PRO A 23 -16.17 9.14 -22.97
N GLN A 24 -16.19 8.91 -24.29
CA GLN A 24 -15.60 7.76 -24.96
C GLN A 24 -14.06 7.68 -24.84
N VAL A 25 -13.34 8.80 -24.92
CA VAL A 25 -11.86 8.82 -24.82
C VAL A 25 -11.41 8.60 -23.37
N LEU A 26 -12.13 9.21 -22.42
CA LEU A 26 -11.91 9.04 -20.99
C LEU A 26 -12.21 7.60 -20.55
N ALA A 27 -13.28 7.00 -21.10
CA ALA A 27 -13.59 5.60 -20.91
C ALA A 27 -12.51 4.68 -21.52
N PHE A 28 -11.99 4.98 -22.72
CA PHE A 28 -10.92 4.20 -23.35
C PHE A 28 -9.59 4.30 -22.59
N GLU A 29 -9.17 5.50 -22.17
CA GLU A 29 -7.97 5.67 -21.32
C GLU A 29 -8.14 4.97 -19.97
N ALA A 30 -9.32 5.06 -19.35
CA ALA A 30 -9.64 4.32 -18.14
C ALA A 30 -9.56 2.82 -18.39
N MET A 31 -10.19 2.29 -19.45
CA MET A 31 -10.17 0.86 -19.79
C MET A 31 -8.75 0.37 -20.06
N ASN A 32 -7.94 1.15 -20.76
CA ASN A 32 -6.54 0.82 -21.05
C ASN A 32 -5.69 0.83 -19.77
N SER A 33 -5.94 1.80 -18.88
CA SER A 33 -5.30 1.86 -17.55
C SER A 33 -5.71 0.71 -16.65
N TYR A 34 -7.00 0.35 -16.62
CA TYR A 34 -7.52 -0.81 -15.88
C TYR A 34 -6.98 -2.13 -16.42
N THR A 35 -6.89 -2.28 -17.74
CA THR A 35 -6.32 -3.48 -18.40
C THR A 35 -4.84 -3.62 -18.07
N ASN A 36 -4.09 -2.51 -18.12
CA ASN A 36 -2.68 -2.46 -17.76
C ASN A 36 -2.45 -2.76 -16.25
N MET A 37 -3.34 -2.30 -15.37
CA MET A 37 -3.28 -2.65 -13.94
C MET A 37 -3.58 -4.14 -13.68
N ARG A 38 -4.46 -4.77 -14.48
CA ARG A 38 -4.85 -6.17 -14.31
C ARG A 38 -3.83 -7.16 -14.89
N SER A 39 -3.06 -6.73 -15.89
CA SER A 39 -2.05 -7.58 -16.55
C SER A 39 -0.74 -7.73 -15.78
N HIS A 40 -0.50 -6.89 -14.77
CA HIS A 40 0.74 -6.93 -13.99
C HIS A 40 0.54 -7.78 -12.72
N THR A 41 1.06 -9.00 -12.76
CA THR A 41 1.16 -9.89 -11.60
C THR A 41 2.38 -9.49 -10.77
N THR A 42 2.24 -9.44 -9.44
CA THR A 42 3.36 -9.15 -8.55
C THR A 42 4.33 -10.35 -8.54
N PRO A 43 5.62 -10.16 -8.89
CA PRO A 43 6.56 -11.29 -9.01
C PRO A 43 6.80 -12.04 -7.70
N ILE A 44 6.74 -11.33 -6.57
CA ILE A 44 6.92 -11.90 -5.23
C ILE A 44 5.64 -11.57 -4.45
N PRO A 45 4.73 -12.53 -4.23
CA PRO A 45 3.52 -12.27 -3.47
C PRO A 45 3.86 -12.02 -1.99
N THR A 46 3.19 -11.06 -1.36
CA THR A 46 3.34 -10.82 0.07
C THR A 46 2.89 -12.07 0.84
N PRO A 47 3.73 -12.67 1.72
CA PRO A 47 3.36 -13.89 2.42
C PRO A 47 2.09 -13.66 3.25
N PRO A 48 1.05 -14.50 3.10
CA PRO A 48 -0.24 -14.30 3.75
C PRO A 48 -0.11 -14.29 5.28
N VAL A 49 0.82 -15.06 5.84
CA VAL A 49 1.07 -15.11 7.29
C VAL A 49 1.50 -13.76 7.84
N VAL A 50 2.41 -13.05 7.16
CA VAL A 50 2.85 -11.71 7.59
C VAL A 50 1.69 -10.72 7.47
N ARG A 51 0.97 -10.77 6.35
CA ARG A 51 -0.15 -9.86 6.07
C ARG A 51 -1.30 -10.03 7.06
N PHE A 52 -1.67 -11.27 7.41
CA PHE A 52 -2.70 -11.55 8.42
C PHE A 52 -2.20 -11.26 9.82
N GLY A 53 -0.99 -11.72 10.17
CA GLY A 53 -0.43 -11.62 11.51
C GLY A 53 -0.20 -10.17 11.96
N SER A 54 0.46 -9.36 11.15
CA SER A 54 0.69 -7.95 11.47
C SER A 54 -0.62 -7.15 11.52
N SER A 55 -1.56 -7.40 10.59
CA SER A 55 -2.85 -6.71 10.58
C SER A 55 -3.67 -7.06 11.82
N ALA A 56 -3.66 -8.33 12.24
CA ALA A 56 -4.34 -8.78 13.45
C ALA A 56 -3.75 -8.11 14.69
N LEU A 57 -2.41 -8.13 14.83
CA LEU A 57 -1.72 -7.51 15.95
C LEU A 57 -1.96 -6.00 16.04
N ILE A 58 -1.90 -5.29 14.91
CA ILE A 58 -2.19 -3.84 14.87
C ILE A 58 -3.66 -3.57 15.21
N GLY A 59 -4.60 -4.33 14.65
CA GLY A 59 -6.03 -4.20 14.96
C GLY A 59 -6.33 -4.45 16.44
N THR A 60 -5.73 -5.50 17.03
CA THR A 60 -5.86 -5.80 18.46
C THR A 60 -5.22 -4.70 19.32
N GLY A 61 -4.07 -4.17 18.93
CA GLY A 61 -3.42 -3.05 19.64
C GLY A 61 -4.31 -1.80 19.69
N VAL A 62 -4.98 -1.46 18.59
CA VAL A 62 -5.93 -0.32 18.57
C VAL A 62 -7.19 -0.63 19.37
N ALA A 63 -7.70 -1.86 19.30
CA ALA A 63 -8.87 -2.26 20.09
C ALA A 63 -8.64 -2.09 21.60
N MET A 64 -7.42 -2.36 22.10
CA MET A 64 -7.06 -2.18 23.51
C MET A 64 -7.22 -0.73 23.98
N LEU A 65 -7.00 0.26 23.12
CA LEU A 65 -7.16 1.69 23.46
C LEU A 65 -8.62 2.12 23.65
N THR A 66 -9.56 1.34 23.11
CA THR A 66 -11.01 1.63 23.20
C THR A 66 -11.69 0.99 24.41
N THR A 67 -10.98 0.12 25.11
CA THR A 67 -11.51 -0.63 26.27
C THR A 67 -11.68 0.26 27.50
N GLY A 68 -12.36 -0.24 28.53
CA GLY A 68 -12.47 0.43 29.84
C GLY A 68 -11.26 0.23 30.77
N LEU A 69 -10.15 -0.33 30.30
CA LEU A 69 -8.96 -0.58 31.13
C LEU A 69 -8.28 0.73 31.59
N PRO A 70 -7.52 0.72 32.70
CA PRO A 70 -6.73 1.88 33.12
C PRO A 70 -5.74 2.28 32.02
N ARG A 71 -5.62 3.59 31.78
CA ARG A 71 -4.94 4.17 30.60
C ARG A 71 -3.48 3.71 30.45
N GLY A 72 -2.76 3.51 31.56
CA GLY A 72 -1.40 2.95 31.52
C GLY A 72 -1.33 1.54 30.92
N VAL A 73 -2.27 0.66 31.28
CA VAL A 73 -2.32 -0.72 30.77
C VAL A 73 -2.69 -0.75 29.29
N GLN A 74 -3.61 0.13 28.86
CA GLN A 74 -4.01 0.26 27.45
C GLN A 74 -2.81 0.58 26.55
N VAL A 75 -2.02 1.59 26.94
CA VAL A 75 -0.87 2.05 26.15
C VAL A 75 0.22 0.98 26.12
N ILE A 76 0.53 0.35 27.26
CA ILE A 76 1.55 -0.72 27.32
C ILE A 76 1.14 -1.90 26.43
N ALA A 77 -0.12 -2.35 26.53
CA ALA A 77 -0.63 -3.44 25.69
C ALA A 77 -0.56 -3.07 24.20
N MET A 78 -0.99 -1.87 23.84
CA MET A 78 -0.91 -1.38 22.46
C MET A 78 0.53 -1.39 21.93
N VAL A 79 1.50 -0.88 22.70
CA VAL A 79 2.92 -0.85 22.33
C VAL A 79 3.46 -2.25 22.12
N ILE A 80 3.11 -3.21 22.99
CA ILE A 80 3.53 -4.61 22.84
C ILE A 80 2.95 -5.21 21.55
N PHE A 81 1.64 -5.07 21.32
CA PHE A 81 0.99 -5.63 20.12
C PHE A 81 1.55 -5.04 18.82
N VAL A 82 1.70 -3.71 18.77
CA VAL A 82 2.28 -3.03 17.60
C VAL A 82 3.74 -3.40 17.42
N GLY A 83 4.53 -3.46 18.51
CA GLY A 83 5.92 -3.86 18.49
C GLY A 83 6.12 -5.28 17.95
N VAL A 84 5.32 -6.24 18.42
CA VAL A 84 5.33 -7.63 17.94
C VAL A 84 4.90 -7.68 16.46
N GLY A 85 3.89 -6.90 16.07
CA GLY A 85 3.45 -6.82 14.66
C GLY A 85 4.54 -6.29 13.74
N ILE A 86 5.28 -5.27 14.17
CA ILE A 86 6.43 -4.72 13.43
C ILE A 86 7.57 -5.75 13.39
N MET A 87 7.89 -6.39 14.52
CA MET A 87 8.93 -7.41 14.60
C MET A 87 8.66 -8.59 13.66
N LEU A 88 7.39 -9.00 13.54
CA LEU A 88 6.97 -10.05 12.61
C LEU A 88 7.23 -9.68 11.14
N ILE A 89 7.04 -8.41 10.77
CA ILE A 89 7.35 -7.91 9.41
C ILE A 89 8.87 -7.96 9.16
N PHE A 90 9.68 -7.53 10.12
CA PHE A 90 11.15 -7.49 9.96
C PHE A 90 11.83 -8.85 10.03
N SER A 91 11.27 -9.79 10.79
CA SER A 91 11.86 -11.13 10.96
C SER A 91 11.66 -12.04 9.75
N HIS A 92 10.80 -11.70 8.79
CA HIS A 92 10.48 -12.60 7.69
C HIS A 92 11.54 -12.58 6.57
N PRO A 93 12.01 -13.75 6.07
CA PRO A 93 13.04 -13.85 5.03
C PRO A 93 12.67 -13.19 3.69
N TYR A 94 11.38 -12.91 3.47
CA TYR A 94 10.86 -12.23 2.28
C TYR A 94 11.53 -10.86 2.02
N ARG A 95 11.94 -10.12 3.06
CA ARG A 95 12.68 -8.86 2.89
C ARG A 95 14.04 -9.05 2.20
N ARG A 96 14.64 -10.24 2.34
CA ARG A 96 15.92 -10.60 1.67
C ARG A 96 15.69 -10.88 0.19
N GLU A 97 14.59 -11.54 -0.15
CA GLU A 97 14.21 -11.84 -1.54
C GLU A 97 13.93 -10.57 -2.34
N ILE A 98 13.23 -9.59 -1.74
CA ILE A 98 13.00 -8.28 -2.37
C ILE A 98 14.33 -7.56 -2.65
N ARG A 99 15.26 -7.56 -1.67
CA ARG A 99 16.58 -6.91 -1.83
C ARG A 99 17.38 -7.56 -2.95
N ALA A 100 17.44 -8.89 -2.99
CA ALA A 100 18.12 -9.63 -4.05
C ALA A 100 17.51 -9.35 -5.44
N PHE A 101 16.18 -9.26 -5.55
CA PHE A 101 15.49 -8.93 -6.80
C PHE A 101 15.79 -7.50 -7.28
N LEU A 102 15.86 -6.53 -6.36
CA LEU A 102 16.16 -5.13 -6.65
C LEU A 102 17.64 -4.92 -7.02
N GLU A 103 18.56 -5.58 -6.31
CA GLU A 103 20.00 -5.58 -6.59
C GLU A 103 20.32 -6.18 -7.96
N ALA A 104 19.67 -7.30 -8.32
CA ALA A 104 19.82 -7.91 -9.65
C ALA A 104 19.38 -7.00 -10.81
N ARG A 105 18.60 -5.95 -10.52
CA ARG A 105 18.04 -5.00 -11.50
C ARG A 105 18.64 -3.58 -11.39
N ASN A 106 19.58 -3.33 -10.48
CA ASN A 106 20.09 -1.98 -10.16
C ASN A 106 18.98 -0.95 -9.86
N LEU A 107 17.85 -1.40 -9.29
CA LEU A 107 16.73 -0.52 -8.94
C LEU A 107 16.75 -0.22 -7.45
N HIS A 108 16.64 1.07 -7.10
CA HIS A 108 16.55 1.50 -5.71
C HIS A 108 15.10 1.51 -5.21
N TYR A 109 14.89 1.00 -4.00
CA TYR A 109 13.62 1.13 -3.29
C TYR A 109 13.39 2.60 -2.92
N THR A 110 12.50 3.28 -3.65
CA THR A 110 12.07 4.64 -3.33
C THR A 110 10.64 4.58 -2.77
N PRO A 111 10.45 4.83 -1.46
CA PRO A 111 9.11 4.86 -0.87
C PRO A 111 8.34 6.05 -1.46
N LYS A 112 7.21 5.78 -2.11
CA LYS A 112 6.35 6.83 -2.67
C LYS A 112 5.46 7.38 -1.57
N PHE A 113 5.21 8.70 -1.60
CA PHE A 113 4.30 9.36 -0.65
C PHE A 113 2.89 8.75 -0.66
N THR A 114 2.43 8.28 -1.82
CA THR A 114 1.13 7.59 -1.96
C THR A 114 1.07 6.25 -1.20
N GLN A 115 2.20 5.64 -0.86
CA GLN A 115 2.26 4.44 -0.01
C GLN A 115 2.17 4.78 1.48
N ILE A 116 2.46 6.03 1.86
CA ILE A 116 2.41 6.51 3.25
C ILE A 116 0.99 6.95 3.62
N LEU A 117 0.21 7.46 2.65
CA LEU A 117 -1.15 7.95 2.85
C LEU A 117 -2.10 6.94 3.59
N PRO A 118 -2.09 5.64 3.28
CA PRO A 118 -2.92 4.67 3.99
C PRO A 118 -2.49 4.46 5.46
N LEU A 119 -1.20 4.60 5.75
CA LEU A 119 -0.66 4.47 7.11
C LEU A 119 -1.07 5.68 7.97
N PHE A 120 -1.16 6.86 7.36
CA PHE A 120 -1.68 8.06 8.01
C PHE A 120 -3.12 7.89 8.50
N MET A 121 -3.98 7.17 7.77
CA MET A 121 -5.35 6.86 8.20
C MET A 121 -5.38 6.01 9.48
N VAL A 122 -4.47 5.05 9.62
CA VAL A 122 -4.38 4.23 10.84
C VAL A 122 -3.76 4.99 11.99
N TRP A 123 -2.78 5.86 11.72
CA TRP A 123 -2.28 6.79 12.73
C TRP A 123 -3.40 7.70 13.26
N LEU A 124 -4.24 8.24 12.37
CA LEU A 124 -5.38 9.05 12.75
C LEU A 124 -6.38 8.25 13.60
N ALA A 125 -6.67 7.01 13.20
CA ALA A 125 -7.52 6.12 13.99
C ALA A 125 -6.92 5.83 15.39
N LEU A 126 -5.59 5.69 15.50
CA LEU A 126 -4.90 5.48 16.77
C LEU A 126 -5.00 6.71 17.68
N MET A 127 -4.92 7.93 17.11
CA MET A 127 -5.14 9.17 17.85
C MET A 127 -6.60 9.35 18.30
N LEU A 128 -7.56 8.86 17.52
CA LEU A 128 -8.98 8.94 17.84
C LEU A 128 -9.47 7.84 18.79
N ALA A 129 -8.82 6.67 18.81
CA ALA A 129 -9.25 5.53 19.61
C ALA A 129 -9.41 5.82 21.11
N PRO A 130 -8.51 6.57 21.79
CA PRO A 130 -8.65 6.91 23.20
C PRO A 130 -9.85 7.84 23.51
N ILE A 131 -10.34 8.60 22.51
CA ILE A 131 -11.49 9.50 22.64
C ILE A 131 -12.79 8.68 22.69
N LEU A 132 -12.80 7.53 22.02
CA LEU A 132 -13.96 6.65 21.96
C LEU A 132 -14.11 5.76 23.21
N ALA A 133 -13.13 5.76 24.12
CA ALA A 133 -13.20 4.99 25.35
C ALA A 133 -14.10 5.67 26.40
N PRO A 134 -14.88 4.90 27.19
CA PRO A 134 -15.00 3.44 27.18
C PRO A 134 -16.10 2.95 26.22
N LEU A 135 -15.74 2.08 25.26
CA LEU A 135 -16.71 1.32 24.48
C LEU A 135 -17.05 -0.01 25.17
N PRO A 136 -18.28 -0.54 24.98
CA PRO A 136 -18.58 -1.93 25.31
C PRO A 136 -17.65 -2.88 24.52
N ILE A 137 -17.39 -4.07 25.06
CA ILE A 137 -16.44 -5.05 24.48
C ILE A 137 -16.72 -5.32 22.99
N ILE A 138 -18.00 -5.42 22.61
CA ILE A 138 -18.41 -5.60 21.21
C ILE A 138 -17.97 -4.42 20.33
N GLY A 139 -18.05 -3.19 20.84
CA GLY A 139 -17.59 -1.99 20.16
C GLY A 139 -16.06 -1.96 19.98
N SER A 140 -15.31 -2.40 21.00
CA SER A 140 -13.85 -2.54 20.91
C SER A 140 -13.43 -3.59 19.89
N ILE A 141 -14.12 -4.74 19.87
CA ILE A 141 -13.90 -5.80 18.86
C ILE A 141 -14.21 -5.26 17.47
N GLY A 142 -15.33 -4.56 17.29
CA GLY A 142 -15.70 -3.94 16.01
C GLY A 142 -14.65 -2.94 15.52
N CYS A 143 -14.14 -2.08 16.39
CA CYS A 143 -13.07 -1.14 16.07
C CYS A 143 -11.80 -1.88 15.63
N GLY A 144 -11.40 -2.93 16.36
CA GLY A 144 -10.27 -3.79 15.99
C GLY A 144 -10.45 -4.45 14.62
N LEU A 145 -11.66 -4.95 14.31
CA LEU A 145 -11.97 -5.58 13.01
C LEU A 145 -11.94 -4.58 11.85
N VAL A 146 -12.41 -3.35 12.05
CA VAL A 146 -12.34 -2.28 11.04
C VAL A 146 -10.88 -1.95 10.71
N ILE A 147 -10.04 -1.78 11.73
CA ILE A 147 -8.61 -1.50 11.55
C ILE A 147 -7.88 -2.70 10.94
N PHE A 148 -8.22 -3.92 11.37
CA PHE A 148 -7.72 -5.16 10.79
C PHE A 148 -8.03 -5.23 9.29
N GLY A 149 -9.29 -5.04 8.90
CA GLY A 149 -9.72 -5.07 7.50
C GLY A 149 -9.02 -4.01 6.67
N TRP A 150 -8.91 -2.80 7.20
CA TRP A 150 -8.18 -1.71 6.55
C TRP A 150 -6.70 -2.05 6.33
N MET A 151 -5.99 -2.48 7.39
CA MET A 151 -4.59 -2.90 7.32
C MET A 151 -4.37 -4.05 6.35
N TYR A 152 -5.27 -5.04 6.34
CA TYR A 152 -5.20 -6.17 5.43
C TYR A 152 -5.31 -5.77 3.96
N LEU A 153 -6.13 -4.77 3.64
CA LEU A 153 -6.29 -4.25 2.27
C LEU A 153 -5.11 -3.37 1.83
N VAL A 154 -4.58 -2.60 2.78
CA VAL A 154 -3.54 -1.59 2.57
C VAL A 154 -2.14 -2.20 2.50
N PHE A 155 -1.91 -3.32 3.18
CA PHE A 155 -0.62 -4.01 3.26
C PHE A 155 0.16 -4.12 1.93
N PRO A 156 -0.43 -4.65 0.83
CA PRO A 156 0.29 -4.77 -0.44
C PRO A 156 0.66 -3.42 -1.11
N HIS A 157 0.03 -2.32 -0.70
CA HIS A 157 0.40 -0.97 -1.15
C HIS A 157 1.56 -0.40 -0.32
N VAL A 158 1.52 -0.57 1.00
CA VAL A 158 2.54 -0.06 1.94
C VAL A 158 3.86 -0.80 1.77
N ASP A 159 3.81 -2.12 1.58
CA ASP A 159 4.98 -2.99 1.45
C ASP A 159 5.67 -2.86 0.07
N GLY A 160 5.12 -2.07 -0.85
CA GLY A 160 5.73 -1.80 -2.15
C GLY A 160 5.76 -3.00 -3.10
N THR A 161 5.18 -4.14 -2.70
CA THR A 161 5.09 -5.35 -3.51
C THR A 161 4.36 -5.09 -4.83
N ARG A 162 3.34 -4.23 -4.84
CA ARG A 162 2.68 -3.76 -6.07
C ARG A 162 3.57 -2.91 -6.98
N ALA A 163 4.56 -2.20 -6.44
CA ALA A 163 5.49 -1.42 -7.24
C ALA A 163 6.47 -2.33 -8.01
N LEU A 164 6.78 -3.53 -7.48
CA LEU A 164 7.63 -4.52 -8.15
C LEU A 164 7.02 -5.03 -9.47
N ALA A 165 5.68 -5.10 -9.57
CA ALA A 165 4.99 -5.52 -10.79
C ALA A 165 5.21 -4.56 -11.98
N PHE A 166 5.48 -3.29 -11.71
CA PHE A 166 5.80 -2.29 -12.73
C PHE A 166 7.31 -2.19 -13.01
N ALA A 167 8.15 -2.59 -12.05
CA ALA A 167 9.61 -2.63 -12.19
C ALA A 167 10.08 -3.76 -13.12
N GLU A 168 9.34 -4.88 -13.21
CA GLU A 168 9.66 -6.01 -14.09
C GLU A 168 9.83 -5.60 -15.57
N LYS A 169 9.02 -4.62 -16.01
CA LYS A 169 8.94 -4.17 -17.40
C LYS A 169 10.04 -3.17 -17.81
N GLN A 170 10.78 -2.60 -16.86
CA GLN A 170 11.99 -1.83 -17.16
C GLN A 170 13.16 -2.79 -17.40
N LYS A 171 13.17 -3.40 -18.59
CA LYS A 171 14.35 -4.08 -19.14
C LYS A 171 14.90 -3.15 -20.22
N PRO A 172 16.16 -2.67 -20.14
CA PRO A 172 16.77 -1.94 -21.25
C PRO A 172 16.80 -2.79 -22.52
#